data_AF-X1QSL9-F1
#
_entry.id   AF-X1QSL9-F1
#
_cell.length_a   1.000
_cell.length_b   1.000
_cell.length_c   1.000
_cell.angle_alpha   90.00
_cell.angle_beta   90.00
_cell.angle_gamma   90.00
#
_symmetry.space_group_name_H-M   'P 1'
#
loop_
_entity.id
_entity.type
_entity.pdbx_description
1 polymer ?
#
loop_
_entity_poly.entity_id
_entity_poly.type
_entity_poly.pdbx_seq_one_letter_code
_entity_poly.pdbx_strand_id
1 'polypeptide(L)'
;MNVTERINLLKKMVKEAEKITSWQEAIYTQLNVLAGKSKAGSVTDTTDAGGEIAVAFDEAFASTPVVIVQLEEDVNYYSVITARDVNGFTVKILDNAGNGLVTTAVTFSYIAMIP
;
A
#
# COMPACT_ATOMS: atom_id res chain seq x y z
N MET A 1 4.57 13.01 -52.55
CA MET A 1 4.83 11.74 -51.83
C MET A 1 4.40 10.59 -52.72
N ASN A 2 5.33 9.80 -53.22
CA ASN A 2 5.04 8.68 -54.11
C ASN A 2 4.56 7.44 -53.33
N VAL A 3 4.10 6.42 -54.05
CA VAL A 3 3.54 5.19 -53.45
C VAL A 3 4.57 4.49 -52.56
N THR A 4 5.83 4.47 -52.95
CA THR A 4 6.92 3.84 -52.19
C THR A 4 7.19 4.57 -50.87
N GLU A 5 7.22 5.91 -50.89
CA GLU A 5 7.36 6.75 -49.69
C GLU A 5 6.19 6.55 -48.72
N ARG A 6 4.95 6.48 -49.24
CA ARG A 6 3.76 6.15 -48.46
C ARG A 6 3.87 4.80 -47.77
N ILE A 7 4.29 3.76 -48.50
CA ILE A 7 4.48 2.41 -47.95
C ILE A 7 5.53 2.39 -46.84
N ASN A 8 6.65 3.11 -47.02
CA ASN A 8 7.69 3.17 -46.01
C ASN A 8 7.25 3.90 -44.74
N LEU A 9 6.41 4.94 -44.88
CA LEU A 9 5.83 5.66 -43.74
C LEU A 9 4.85 4.76 -42.97
N LEU A 10 3.98 4.05 -43.67
CA LEU A 10 3.08 3.06 -43.06
C LEU A 10 3.85 1.97 -42.30
N LYS A 11 4.92 1.43 -42.87
CA LYS A 11 5.78 0.45 -42.20
C LYS A 11 6.41 0.99 -40.91
N LYS A 12 6.84 2.26 -40.90
CA LYS A 12 7.35 2.91 -39.68
C LYS A 12 6.25 3.05 -38.63
N MET A 13 5.06 3.48 -39.02
CA MET A 13 3.92 3.60 -38.10
C MET A 13 3.54 2.26 -37.47
N VAL A 14 3.52 1.18 -38.25
CA VAL A 14 3.23 -0.18 -37.73
C VAL A 14 4.29 -0.61 -36.70
N LYS A 15 5.59 -0.40 -36.98
CA LYS A 15 6.66 -0.72 -36.02
C LYS A 15 6.57 0.06 -34.72
N GLU A 16 6.19 1.34 -34.79
CA GLU A 16 5.99 2.14 -33.57
C GLU A 16 4.74 1.70 -32.80
N ALA A 17 3.67 1.29 -33.49
CA ALA A 17 2.48 0.73 -32.84
C ALA A 17 2.79 -0.56 -32.07
N GLU A 18 3.57 -1.48 -32.65
CA GLU A 18 4.02 -2.71 -31.97
C GLU A 18 4.80 -2.40 -30.69
N LYS A 19 5.69 -1.39 -30.71
CA LYS A 19 6.42 -0.97 -29.51
C LYS A 19 5.50 -0.43 -28.43
N ILE A 20 4.50 0.38 -28.80
CA ILE A 20 3.51 0.93 -27.86
C ILE A 20 2.77 -0.21 -27.17
N THR A 21 2.34 -1.23 -27.91
CA THR A 21 1.68 -2.41 -27.34
C THR A 21 2.60 -3.14 -26.35
N SER A 22 3.86 -3.38 -26.69
CA SER A 22 4.81 -3.99 -25.75
C SER A 22 5.06 -3.14 -24.51
N TRP A 23 5.11 -1.81 -24.64
CA TRP A 23 5.24 -0.92 -23.49
C TRP A 23 4.01 -0.95 -22.58
N GLN A 24 2.81 -1.02 -23.16
CA GLN A 24 1.57 -1.17 -22.39
C GLN A 24 1.59 -2.47 -21.58
N GLU A 25 1.95 -3.61 -22.20
CA GLU A 25 2.07 -4.89 -21.50
C GLU A 25 3.07 -4.83 -20.33
N ALA A 26 4.24 -4.20 -20.55
CA ALA A 26 5.24 -4.03 -19.51
C ALA A 26 4.74 -3.15 -18.35
N ILE A 27 4.07 -2.03 -18.66
CA ILE A 27 3.50 -1.12 -17.65
C ILE A 27 2.42 -1.84 -16.83
N TYR A 28 1.49 -2.55 -17.48
CA TYR A 28 0.45 -3.30 -16.76
C TYR A 28 1.03 -4.40 -15.88
N THR A 29 2.07 -5.08 -16.36
CA THR A 29 2.77 -6.10 -15.55
C THR A 29 3.42 -5.46 -14.32
N GLN A 30 4.16 -4.36 -14.49
CA GLN A 30 4.78 -3.66 -13.37
C GLN A 30 3.73 -3.10 -12.40
N LEU A 31 2.64 -2.55 -12.91
CA LEU A 31 1.55 -2.03 -12.09
C LEU A 31 0.90 -3.13 -11.25
N ASN A 32 0.64 -4.31 -11.83
CA ASN A 32 0.11 -5.46 -11.09
C ASN A 32 1.09 -5.97 -10.04
N VAL A 33 2.38 -6.01 -10.35
CA VAL A 33 3.42 -6.38 -9.37
C VAL A 33 3.47 -5.37 -8.21
N LEU A 34 3.32 -4.07 -8.49
CA LEU A 34 3.33 -3.01 -7.48
C LEU A 34 2.03 -2.96 -6.66
N ALA A 35 0.87 -3.17 -7.29
CA ALA A 35 -0.44 -3.14 -6.64
C ALA A 35 -0.58 -4.18 -5.52
N GLY A 36 0.09 -5.33 -5.65
CA GLY A 36 0.14 -6.36 -4.61
C GLY A 36 1.24 -6.16 -3.56
N LYS A 37 2.13 -5.17 -3.74
CA LYS A 37 3.32 -4.98 -2.90
C LYS A 37 3.17 -3.92 -1.83
N SER A 38 2.22 -3.00 -1.95
CA SER A 38 1.99 -1.98 -0.93
C SER A 38 0.51 -1.66 -0.73
N LYS A 39 0.12 -1.43 0.51
CA LYS A 39 -1.20 -0.95 0.92
C LYS A 39 -1.05 0.20 1.89
N ALA A 40 -1.89 1.20 1.77
CA ALA A 40 -1.90 2.33 2.67
C ALA A 40 -3.35 2.69 3.01
N GLY A 41 -3.56 3.22 4.21
CA GLY A 41 -4.88 3.60 4.68
C GLY A 41 -4.80 4.47 5.91
N SER A 42 -5.96 4.98 6.31
CA SER A 42 -6.16 5.65 7.59
C SER A 42 -7.25 4.90 8.36
N VAL A 43 -7.06 4.77 9.66
CA VAL A 43 -7.94 4.04 10.58
C VAL A 43 -8.31 4.99 11.71
N THR A 44 -9.61 5.15 11.95
CA THR A 44 -10.14 5.74 13.19
C THR A 44 -10.90 4.64 13.91
N ASP A 45 -10.40 4.24 15.08
CA ASP A 45 -11.04 3.21 15.89
C ASP A 45 -10.81 3.44 17.39
N THR A 46 -11.50 2.68 18.23
CA THR A 46 -11.38 2.72 19.68
C THR A 46 -10.56 1.54 20.18
N THR A 47 -9.54 1.82 20.98
CA THR A 47 -8.68 0.78 21.56
C THR A 47 -9.46 -0.18 22.47
N ASP A 48 -9.12 -1.46 22.38
CA ASP A 48 -9.71 -2.51 23.21
C ASP A 48 -9.19 -2.50 24.66
N ALA A 49 -9.54 -3.53 25.44
CA ALA A 49 -9.09 -3.69 26.83
C ALA A 49 -7.57 -3.85 26.99
N GLY A 50 -6.86 -4.25 25.92
CA GLY A 50 -5.41 -4.33 25.86
C GLY A 50 -4.74 -3.04 25.37
N GLY A 51 -5.52 -2.04 24.97
CA GLY A 51 -5.04 -0.83 24.31
C GLY A 51 -4.71 -1.03 22.84
N GLU A 52 -5.35 -2.01 22.18
CA GLU A 52 -4.99 -2.49 20.85
C GLU A 52 -6.09 -2.20 19.83
N ILE A 53 -5.66 -2.02 18.58
CA ILE A 53 -6.50 -1.90 17.39
C ILE A 53 -5.98 -2.90 16.36
N ALA A 54 -6.86 -3.79 15.88
CA ALA A 54 -6.56 -4.75 14.84
C ALA A 54 -7.03 -4.21 13.49
N VAL A 55 -6.11 -4.17 12.53
CA VAL A 55 -6.36 -3.70 11.17
C VAL A 55 -6.27 -4.88 10.22
N ALA A 56 -7.35 -5.14 9.48
CA ALA A 56 -7.38 -6.12 8.40
C ALA A 56 -7.10 -5.45 7.06
N PHE A 57 -6.35 -6.13 6.20
CA PHE A 57 -6.22 -5.77 4.79
C PHE A 57 -7.39 -6.38 4.01
N ASP A 58 -7.98 -5.64 3.08
CA ASP A 58 -9.08 -6.13 2.23
C ASP A 58 -8.72 -7.38 1.42
N GLU A 59 -7.43 -7.50 1.07
CA GLU A 59 -6.87 -8.69 0.45
C GLU A 59 -5.57 -9.09 1.16
N ALA A 60 -5.22 -10.37 1.18
CA ALA A 60 -3.98 -10.82 1.78
C ALA A 60 -2.75 -10.43 0.93
N PHE A 61 -1.65 -10.09 1.58
CA PHE A 61 -0.34 -9.97 0.96
C PHE A 61 0.22 -11.37 0.61
N ALA A 62 1.14 -11.44 -0.36
CA ALA A 62 1.82 -12.71 -0.71
C ALA A 62 2.79 -13.20 0.40
N SER A 63 3.25 -12.32 1.28
CA SER A 63 4.09 -12.61 2.44
C SER A 63 3.93 -11.51 3.49
N THR A 64 4.35 -11.75 4.73
CA THR A 64 4.21 -10.78 5.82
C THR A 64 4.86 -9.44 5.46
N PRO A 65 4.10 -8.34 5.43
CA PRO A 65 4.62 -7.02 5.08
C PRO A 65 5.39 -6.39 6.24
N VAL A 66 6.20 -5.37 5.93
CA VAL A 66 6.65 -4.35 6.87
C VAL A 66 5.54 -3.32 6.99
N VAL A 67 5.18 -2.94 8.21
CA VAL A 67 4.14 -1.95 8.48
C VAL A 67 4.74 -0.77 9.24
N ILE A 68 4.37 0.45 8.83
CA ILE A 68 4.68 1.69 9.52
C ILE A 68 3.36 2.37 9.84
N VAL A 69 3.23 2.89 11.06
CA VAL A 69 2.06 3.62 11.54
C VAL A 69 2.47 5.02 11.95
N GLN A 70 1.66 6.00 11.58
CA GLN A 70 1.77 7.38 12.00
C GLN A 70 0.46 7.81 12.65
N LEU A 71 0.52 8.22 13.92
CA LEU A 71 -0.62 8.80 14.60
C LEU A 71 -0.98 10.14 13.95
N GLU A 72 -2.28 10.36 13.75
CA GLU A 72 -2.78 11.63 13.26
C GLU A 72 -2.98 12.57 14.46
N GLU A 73 -2.61 13.85 14.30
CA GLU A 73 -2.61 14.91 15.32
C GLU A 73 -1.40 14.93 16.29
N ASP A 74 -1.24 16.08 16.96
CA ASP A 74 -0.26 16.28 18.04
C ASP A 74 -0.77 15.60 19.33
N VAL A 75 -0.47 14.32 19.43
CA VAL A 75 -0.90 13.46 20.54
C VAL A 75 0.24 13.17 21.51
N ASN A 76 -0.11 12.87 22.77
CA ASN A 76 0.85 12.59 23.84
C ASN A 76 1.01 11.09 24.15
N TYR A 77 0.81 10.25 23.14
CA TYR A 77 0.92 8.79 23.19
C TYR A 77 1.65 8.29 21.94
N TYR A 78 2.07 7.02 21.95
CA TYR A 78 2.81 6.41 20.84
C TYR A 78 2.22 5.05 20.44
N SER A 79 2.52 4.64 19.20
CA SER A 79 2.06 3.37 18.64
C SER A 79 3.18 2.33 18.62
N VAL A 80 2.82 1.07 18.86
CA VAL A 80 3.72 -0.10 18.73
C VAL A 80 2.99 -1.19 17.97
N ILE A 81 3.60 -1.72 16.91
CA ILE A 81 3.05 -2.87 16.19
C ILE A 81 3.38 -4.14 16.98
N THR A 82 2.36 -4.83 17.50
CA THR A 82 2.52 -6.02 18.33
C THR A 82 2.42 -7.32 17.54
N ALA A 83 1.66 -7.31 16.44
CA ALA A 83 1.51 -8.45 15.54
C ALA A 83 1.35 -7.98 14.09
N ARG A 84 1.78 -8.81 13.15
CA ARG A 84 1.54 -8.62 11.71
C ARG A 84 1.63 -9.94 10.97
N ASP A 85 0.76 -10.13 10.01
CA ASP A 85 0.74 -11.26 9.09
C ASP A 85 0.30 -10.80 7.69
N VAL A 86 0.02 -11.76 6.81
CA VAL A 86 -0.43 -11.46 5.44
C VAL A 86 -1.82 -10.83 5.37
N ASN A 87 -2.65 -11.01 6.40
CA ASN A 87 -4.04 -10.55 6.44
C ASN A 87 -4.20 -9.23 7.17
N GLY A 88 -3.24 -8.83 8.00
CA GLY A 88 -3.37 -7.59 8.77
C GLY A 88 -2.24 -7.34 9.76
N PHE A 89 -2.48 -6.41 10.66
CA PHE A 89 -1.59 -6.09 11.78
C PHE A 89 -2.38 -5.63 13.00
N THR A 90 -1.74 -5.71 14.17
CA THR A 90 -2.26 -5.16 15.42
C THR A 90 -1.32 -4.06 15.88
N VAL A 91 -1.90 -2.91 16.21
CA VAL A 91 -1.19 -1.78 16.81
C VAL A 91 -1.68 -1.60 18.24
N LYS A 92 -0.74 -1.43 19.17
CA LYS A 92 -0.99 -1.07 20.56
C LYS A 92 -0.68 0.41 20.75
N ILE A 93 -1.58 1.13 21.39
CA ILE A 93 -1.43 2.55 21.70
C ILE A 93 -1.06 2.69 23.17
N LEU A 94 0.05 3.35 23.44
CA LEU A 94 0.66 3.44 24.77
C LEU A 94 0.81 4.89 25.20
N ASP A 95 0.48 5.18 26.46
CA ASP A 95 0.75 6.47 27.07
C ASP A 95 2.26 6.67 27.29
N ASN A 96 2.68 7.86 27.70
CA ASN A 96 4.09 8.16 27.99
C ASN A 96 4.70 7.30 29.12
N ALA A 97 3.89 6.64 29.94
CA ALA A 97 4.33 5.71 30.98
C ALA A 97 4.39 4.25 30.48
N GLY A 98 3.98 3.98 29.24
CA GLY A 98 3.96 2.65 28.63
C GLY A 98 2.73 1.82 28.95
N ASN A 99 1.66 2.42 29.48
CA ASN A 99 0.39 1.74 29.70
C ASN A 99 -0.47 1.80 28.44
N GLY A 100 -1.26 0.75 28.19
CA GLY A 100 -2.25 0.77 27.12
C GLY A 100 -3.31 1.84 27.35
N LEU A 101 -3.55 2.70 26.36
CA LEU A 101 -4.73 3.54 26.35
C LEU A 101 -5.93 2.67 26.02
N VAL A 102 -6.86 2.49 26.96
CA VAL A 102 -8.03 1.63 26.81
C VAL A 102 -9.26 2.47 26.50
N THR A 103 -10.17 1.97 25.65
CA THR A 103 -11.43 2.64 25.28
C THR A 103 -11.23 4.07 24.75
N THR A 104 -10.09 4.32 24.10
CA THR A 104 -9.71 5.63 23.58
C THR A 104 -9.83 5.62 22.06
N ALA A 105 -10.56 6.59 21.50
CA ALA A 105 -10.62 6.77 20.06
C ALA A 105 -9.30 7.35 19.54
N VAL A 106 -8.70 6.69 18.55
CA VAL A 106 -7.42 7.06 17.96
C VAL A 106 -7.54 7.02 16.45
N THR A 107 -6.97 8.02 15.78
CA THR A 107 -6.81 8.04 14.33
C THR A 107 -5.33 7.88 13.97
N PHE A 108 -5.03 7.02 13.00
CA PHE A 108 -3.68 6.84 12.49
C PHE A 108 -3.68 6.47 11.00
N SER A 109 -2.63 6.88 10.31
CA SER A 109 -2.31 6.46 8.96
C SER A 109 -1.29 5.31 8.97
N TYR A 110 -1.35 4.42 8.00
CA TYR A 110 -0.38 3.33 7.85
C TYR A 110 0.07 3.11 6.41
N ILE A 111 1.26 2.55 6.28
CA ILE A 111 1.78 1.96 5.03
C ILE A 111 2.28 0.56 5.36
N ALA A 112 1.78 -0.44 4.63
CA ALA A 112 2.22 -1.82 4.66
C ALA A 112 2.87 -2.18 3.32
N MET A 113 4.06 -2.79 3.32
CA MET A 113 4.80 -3.12 2.10
C MET A 113 5.55 -4.45 2.20
N ILE A 114 5.51 -5.25 1.14
CA ILE A 114 6.41 -6.40 0.96
C ILE A 114 7.68 -5.90 0.23
N PRO A 115 8.89 -6.19 0.75
CA PRO A 115 10.15 -5.88 0.05
C PRO A 115 10.29 -6.54 -1.33
#